data_AF-X1NEC9-F1
#
_entry.id   AF-X1NEC9-F1
#
_cell.length_a   1.000
_cell.length_b   1.000
_cell.length_c   1.000
_cell.angle_alpha   90.00
_cell.angle_beta   90.00
_cell.angle_gamma   90.00
#
_symmetry.space_group_name_H-M   'P 1'
#
loop_
_entity.id
_entity.type
_entity.pdbx_description
1 polymer ?
#
loop_
_entity_poly.entity_id
_entity_poly.type
_entity_poly.pdbx_seq_one_letter_code
_entity_poly.pdbx_strand_id
1 'polypeptide(L)' 'MIGDIVITEADTCRKYVLPKLYSAGWDDDQIREQKTFTDGRIVVTGDKCIRKKQKRVDYLLSFRKDFPIAVV' A
#
# COMPACT_ATOMS: atom_id res chain seq x y z
N MET A 1 -25.37 12.54 22.73
CA MET A 1 -24.29 12.88 21.78
C MET A 1 -23.67 11.58 21.31
N ILE A 2 -24.17 11.03 20.19
CA ILE A 2 -23.47 9.94 19.51
C ILE A 2 -22.47 10.67 18.64
N GLY A 3 -21.21 10.70 19.05
CA GLY A 3 -20.15 11.20 18.17
C GLY A 3 -20.10 10.30 16.95
N ASP A 4 -20.17 10.88 15.77
CA ASP A 4 -20.01 10.14 14.51
C ASP A 4 -18.77 9.25 14.62
N ILE A 5 -18.94 7.94 14.50
CA ILE A 5 -17.82 7.00 14.45
C ILE A 5 -17.10 7.29 13.14
N VAL A 6 -16.06 8.11 13.18
CA VAL A 6 -15.20 8.37 12.04
C VAL A 6 -14.43 7.09 11.75
N ILE A 7 -14.89 6.34 10.76
CA ILE A 7 -14.18 5.15 10.28
C ILE A 7 -12.90 5.63 9.60
N THR A 8 -11.76 5.19 10.10
CA THR A 8 -10.47 5.53 9.50
C THR A 8 -10.23 4.73 8.21
N GLU A 9 -9.27 5.18 7.40
CA GLU A 9 -8.76 4.41 6.27
C GLU A 9 -8.34 3.00 6.72
N ALA A 10 -7.56 2.90 7.80
CA ALA A 10 -7.11 1.62 8.36
C ALA A 10 -8.28 0.72 8.81
N ASP A 11 -9.33 1.30 9.40
CA ASP A 11 -10.53 0.55 9.76
C ASP A 11 -11.27 0.02 8.53
N THR A 12 -11.35 0.82 7.46
CA THR A 12 -12.00 0.43 6.21
C THR A 12 -11.22 -0.69 5.52
N CYS A 13 -9.89 -0.54 5.47
CA CYS A 13 -8.97 -1.55 4.92
C CYS A 13 -9.13 -2.89 5.65
N ARG A 14 -9.10 -2.89 6.99
CA ARG A 14 -9.24 -4.10 7.80
C ARG A 14 -10.64 -4.73 7.71
N LYS A 15 -11.69 -3.92 7.71
CA LYS A 15 -13.09 -4.42 7.75
C LYS A 15 -13.62 -4.85 6.39
N TYR A 16 -13.11 -4.27 5.29
CA TYR A 16 -13.71 -4.46 3.97
C TYR A 16 -12.71 -4.83 2.89
N VAL A 17 -11.55 -4.18 2.80
CA VAL A 17 -10.61 -4.42 1.69
C VAL A 17 -9.94 -5.78 1.86
N LEU A 18 -9.29 -6.00 3.00
CA LEU A 18 -8.54 -7.23 3.25
C LEU A 18 -9.44 -8.49 3.20
N PRO A 19 -10.65 -8.51 3.81
CA PRO A 19 -11.57 -9.65 3.66
C PRO A 19 -12.01 -9.91 2.20
N LYS A 20 -12.16 -8.86 1.38
CA LYS A 20 -12.50 -9.02 -0.04
C LYS A 20 -11.33 -9.54 -0.87
N LEU A 21 -10.10 -9.17 -0.53
CA LEU A 21 -8.90 -9.76 -1.15
C LEU A 21 -8.83 -11.26 -0.87
N TYR A 22 -9.03 -11.67 0.39
CA TYR A 22 -9.11 -13.09 0.74
C TYR A 22 -10.26 -13.80 0.04
N SER A 23 -11.45 -13.19 0.01
CA SER A 23 -12.60 -13.74 -0.71
C SER A 23 -12.39 -13.87 -2.23
N ALA A 24 -11.47 -13.08 -2.80
CA ALA A 24 -11.07 -13.18 -4.21
C ALA A 24 -9.98 -14.24 -4.46
N GLY A 25 -9.54 -14.95 -3.41
CA GLY A 25 -8.56 -16.05 -3.49
C GLY A 25 -7.11 -15.61 -3.37
N TRP A 26 -6.83 -14.41 -2.84
CA TRP A 26 -5.48 -14.00 -2.50
C TRP A 26 -5.11 -14.47 -1.10
N ASP A 27 -3.92 -15.05 -0.94
CA ASP A 27 -3.43 -15.52 0.36
C ASP A 27 -2.39 -14.56 0.98
N ASP A 28 -2.08 -14.75 2.27
CA ASP A 28 -1.09 -13.95 3.03
C ASP A 28 0.27 -13.87 2.33
N ASP A 29 0.73 -14.95 1.70
CA ASP A 29 2.01 -14.99 0.97
C ASP A 29 2.01 -14.14 -0.31
N GLN A 30 0.82 -13.84 -0.84
CA GLN A 30 0.62 -13.09 -2.07
C GLN A 30 0.30 -11.61 -1.82
N ILE A 31 -0.17 -11.26 -0.62
CA ILE A 31 -0.55 -9.91 -0.22
C ILE A 31 0.60 -9.27 0.57
N ARG A 32 1.14 -8.15 0.08
CA ARG A 32 2.13 -7.35 0.82
C ARG A 32 1.57 -5.98 1.13
N GLU A 33 1.32 -5.72 2.40
CA GLU A 33 0.82 -4.42 2.87
C GLU A 33 1.93 -3.37 2.95
N GLN A 34 1.57 -2.12 2.67
CA GLN A 34 2.37 -0.91 2.97
C GLN A 34 3.79 -0.92 2.40
N LYS A 35 4.01 -1.61 1.27
CA LYS A 35 5.35 -1.78 0.70
C LYS A 35 5.82 -0.51 0.01
N THR A 36 6.93 0.03 0.48
CA THR A 36 7.69 1.02 -0.25
C THR A 36 8.43 0.32 -1.40
N PHE A 37 8.17 0.73 -2.64
CA PHE A 37 8.73 0.07 -3.83
C PHE A 37 9.65 0.97 -4.64
N THR A 38 9.70 2.26 -4.32
CA THR A 38 10.66 3.16 -4.94
C THR A 38 11.54 3.80 -3.90
N ASP A 39 12.76 4.02 -4.34
CA ASP A 39 13.80 4.63 -3.57
C ASP A 39 13.65 6.16 -3.44
N GLY A 40 12.65 6.75 -4.10
CA GLY A 40 12.48 8.20 -4.17
C GLY A 40 13.38 8.81 -5.24
N ARG A 41 12.82 9.71 -6.06
CA ARG A 41 13.57 10.36 -7.15
C ARG A 41 14.56 11.36 -6.57
N ILE A 42 15.82 11.28 -6.98
CA ILE A 42 16.82 12.32 -6.72
C ILE A 42 16.54 13.52 -7.62
N VAL A 43 16.46 14.71 -7.04
CA VAL A 43 16.23 15.97 -7.74
C VAL A 43 17.26 16.98 -7.28
N VAL A 44 17.89 17.65 -8.25
CA VAL A 44 18.84 18.74 -7.99
C VAL A 44 18.05 20.06 -8.03
N THR A 45 18.13 20.83 -6.94
CA THR A 45 17.51 22.14 -6.81
C THR A 45 18.58 23.15 -6.41
N GLY A 46 19.05 23.96 -7.37
CA GLY A 46 20.22 24.82 -7.19
C GLY A 46 21.47 23.98 -6.88
N ASP A 47 22.21 24.36 -5.83
CA ASP A 47 23.43 23.65 -5.40
C ASP A 47 23.16 22.46 -4.47
N LYS A 48 21.88 22.11 -4.23
CA LYS A 48 21.47 21.06 -3.30
C LYS A 48 20.85 19.87 -4.03
N CYS A 49 21.19 18.68 -3.55
CA CYS A 49 20.60 17.42 -4.00
C CYS A 49 19.57 16.94 -2.96
N ILE A 50 18.31 16.76 -3.36
CA ILE A 50 17.20 16.36 -2.49
C ILE A 50 16.58 15.07 -3.02
N ARG A 51 16.26 14.14 -2.11
CA ARG A 51 15.56 12.90 -2.43
C ARG A 51 14.08 13.06 -2.17
N LYS A 52 13.24 12.88 -3.22
CA LYS A 52 11.79 12.96 -3.11
C LYS A 52 11.22 11.78 -2.31
N LYS A 53 10.02 11.97 -1.76
CA LYS A 53 9.30 10.95 -0.99
C LYS A 53 9.20 9.64 -1.78
N GLN A 54 9.50 8.55 -1.11
CA GLN A 54 9.35 7.21 -1.65
C GLN A 54 7.88 6.92 -1.92
N LYS A 55 7.59 6.29 -3.06
CA LYS A 55 6.25 5.76 -3.36
C LYS A 55 6.00 4.49 -2.55
N ARG A 56 4.82 4.44 -1.94
CA ARG A 56 4.29 3.33 -1.15
C ARG A 56 2.93 2.93 -1.74
N VAL A 57 2.63 1.65 -1.68
CA VAL A 57 1.32 1.10 -2.03
C VAL A 57 0.66 0.53 -0.78
N ASP A 58 -0.67 0.52 -0.75
CA ASP A 58 -1.43 -0.03 0.37
C ASP A 58 -1.41 -1.55 0.31
N TYR A 59 -1.71 -2.15 -0.85
CA TYR A 59 -1.55 -3.58 -1.09
C TYR A 59 -0.82 -3.86 -2.40
N LEU A 60 0.24 -4.66 -2.34
CA LEU A 60 0.90 -5.23 -3.52
C LEU A 60 0.53 -6.71 -3.62
N LEU A 61 -0.09 -7.09 -4.74
CA LEU A 61 -0.57 -8.45 -4.99
C LEU A 61 0.38 -9.17 -5.95
N SER A 62 0.84 -10.36 -5.55
CA SER A 62 1.85 -11.13 -6.29
C SER A 62 1.37 -12.53 -6.60
N PHE A 63 1.36 -12.90 -7.88
CA PHE A 63 0.97 -14.26 -8.30
C PHE A 63 1.95 -15.32 -7.77
N ARG A 64 3.24 -14.95 -7.74
CA ARG A 64 4.33 -15.68 -7.07
C ARG A 64 5.14 -14.67 -6.26
N LYS A 65 5.94 -15.12 -5.27
CA LYS A 65 6.69 -14.26 -4.34
C LYS A 65 7.48 -13.12 -5.00
N ASP A 66 8.02 -13.37 -6.20
CA ASP A 66 8.85 -12.42 -6.95
C ASP A 66 8.18 -11.92 -8.24
N PHE A 67 6.86 -12.16 -8.38
CA PHE A 67 6.08 -11.77 -9.55
C PHE A 67 4.82 -10.98 -9.15
N PRO A 68 4.98 -9.67 -8.88
CA PRO A 68 3.85 -8.78 -8.60
C PRO A 68 3.01 -8.57 -9.87
N ILE A 69 1.68 -8.63 -9.73
CA ILE A 69 0.75 -8.50 -10.86
C ILE A 69 -0.32 -7.42 -10.67
N ALA A 70 -0.55 -6.93 -9.45
CA ALA A 70 -1.53 -5.88 -9.19
C ALA A 70 -1.19 -5.04 -7.95
N VAL A 71 -1.81 -3.86 -7.86
CA VAL A 71 -1.78 -2.93 -6.73
C VAL A 71 -3.22 -2.54 -6.40
N VAL A 72 -3.54 -2.44 -5.12
CA VAL A 72 -4.77 -1.84 -4.58
C VAL A 72 -4.39 -0.68 -3.69
#